data_AF-A0A7S1WK61-F1
#
_entry.id   AF-A0A7S1WK61-F1
#
_cell.length_a   1.000
_cell.length_b   1.000
_cell.length_c   1.000
_cell.angle_alpha   90.00
_cell.angle_beta   90.00
_cell.angle_gamma   90.00
#
_symmetry.space_group_name_H-M   'P 1'
#
loop_
_entity.id
_entity.type
_entity.pdbx_description
1 polymer ?
#
loop_
_entity_poly.entity_id
_entity_poly.type
_entity_poly.pdbx_seq_one_letter_code
_entity_poly.pdbx_strand_id
1 'polypeptide(L)'
;DGDPNPNEAVDFDAELTTVGLGSVITGLTNGVVTFHRIGSSVQLRMDGGTHRIGILSSSCFVAAFFFSGAPLGHFIPKWFLGGLFMSSGLSFLEGALKSYHSLPPAQYAVTVFCVL
;
A
#
# COMPACT_ATOMS: atom_id res chain seq x y z
N ASP A 1 -25.09 -1.31 -6.35
CA ASP A 1 -24.17 -1.73 -5.29
C ASP A 1 -23.14 -2.69 -5.83
N GLY A 2 -21.94 -2.20 -6.15
CA GLY A 2 -20.82 -3.01 -6.61
C GLY A 2 -19.93 -3.48 -5.46
N ASP A 3 -20.52 -3.69 -4.28
CA ASP A 3 -19.81 -4.23 -3.13
C ASP A 3 -19.69 -5.75 -3.33
N PRO A 4 -18.47 -6.30 -3.46
CA PRO A 4 -18.30 -7.76 -3.55
C PRO A 4 -18.95 -8.42 -2.34
N ASN A 5 -19.70 -9.49 -2.59
CA ASN A 5 -20.39 -10.19 -1.51
C ASN A 5 -19.33 -10.74 -0.54
N PRO A 6 -19.48 -10.56 0.78
CA PRO A 6 -18.51 -11.06 1.76
C PRO A 6 -18.36 -12.60 1.77
N ASN A 7 -19.21 -13.30 1.01
CA ASN A 7 -19.19 -14.76 0.81
C ASN A 7 -18.57 -15.19 -0.53
N GLU A 8 -18.19 -14.26 -1.41
CA GLU A 8 -17.40 -14.62 -2.60
C GLU A 8 -15.97 -14.94 -2.18
N ALA A 9 -15.52 -16.14 -2.53
CA ALA A 9 -14.13 -16.54 -2.30
C ALA A 9 -13.20 -15.63 -3.11
N VAL A 10 -12.18 -15.09 -2.45
CA VAL A 10 -11.11 -14.33 -3.11
C VAL A 10 -10.34 -15.30 -4.01
N ASP A 11 -10.27 -14.96 -5.30
CA ASP A 11 -9.44 -15.67 -6.26
C ASP A 11 -7.99 -15.14 -6.21
N PHE A 12 -7.15 -15.86 -5.48
CA PHE A 12 -5.74 -15.52 -5.32
C PHE A 12 -4.93 -15.67 -6.62
N ASP A 13 -5.32 -16.55 -7.53
CA ASP A 13 -4.61 -16.75 -8.79
C ASP A 13 -4.83 -15.55 -9.72
N ALA A 14 -6.07 -15.06 -9.78
CA ALA A 14 -6.38 -13.82 -10.49
C ALA A 14 -5.66 -12.61 -9.88
N GLU A 15 -5.66 -12.49 -8.55
CA GLU A 15 -4.96 -11.39 -7.88
C GLU A 15 -3.45 -11.44 -8.15
N LEU A 16 -2.81 -12.60 -7.99
CA LEU A 16 -1.39 -12.79 -8.22
C LEU A 16 -1.01 -12.51 -9.68
N THR A 17 -1.82 -12.97 -10.63
CA THR A 17 -1.61 -12.72 -12.06
C THR A 17 -1.71 -11.23 -12.37
N THR A 18 -2.67 -10.51 -11.80
CA THR A 18 -2.81 -9.06 -12.03
C THR A 18 -1.66 -8.25 -11.44
N VAL A 19 -1.20 -8.59 -10.23
CA VAL A 19 -0.04 -7.93 -9.59
C VAL A 19 1.26 -8.25 -10.34
N GLY A 20 1.41 -9.49 -10.78
CA GLY A 20 2.55 -9.93 -11.58
C GLY A 20 2.63 -9.20 -12.92
N LEU A 21 1.52 -9.13 -13.65
CA LEU A 21 1.43 -8.40 -14.92
C LEU A 21 1.70 -6.91 -14.72
N GLY A 22 1.14 -6.30 -13.66
CA GLY A 22 1.42 -4.90 -13.31
C GLY A 22 2.91 -4.65 -13.03
N SER A 23 3.57 -5.58 -12.35
CA SER A 23 5.00 -5.51 -12.03
C SER A 23 5.90 -5.65 -13.26
N VAL A 24 5.52 -6.52 -14.22
CA VAL A 24 6.26 -6.63 -15.50
C VAL A 24 6.17 -5.32 -16.29
N ILE A 25 4.97 -4.73 -16.38
CA ILE A 25 4.78 -3.44 -17.08
C ILE A 25 5.58 -2.33 -16.41
N THR A 26 5.55 -2.24 -15.07
CA THR A 26 6.33 -1.22 -14.35
C THR A 26 7.83 -1.45 -14.47
N GLY A 27 8.30 -2.71 -14.48
CA GLY A 27 9.71 -3.03 -14.74
C GLY A 27 10.19 -2.55 -16.11
N LEU A 28 9.35 -2.68 -17.15
CA LEU A 28 9.65 -2.19 -18.51
C LEU A 28 9.74 -0.66 -18.58
N THR A 29 9.04 0.07 -17.72
CA THR A 29 9.03 1.54 -17.69
C THR A 29 10.06 2.13 -16.73
N ASN A 30 11.02 1.34 -16.21
CA ASN A 30 11.95 1.72 -15.12
C ASN A 30 11.23 2.13 -13.82
N GLY A 31 10.01 1.64 -13.62
CA GLY A 31 9.22 1.85 -12.41
C GLY A 31 9.58 0.89 -11.28
N VAL A 32 9.00 1.14 -10.11
CA VAL A 32 9.15 0.29 -8.92
C VAL A 32 8.16 -0.87 -8.99
N VAL A 33 8.53 -2.03 -8.43
CA VAL A 33 7.66 -3.22 -8.32
C VAL A 33 6.30 -2.86 -7.72
N THR A 34 5.24 -3.42 -8.32
CA THR A 34 3.87 -3.15 -7.90
C THR A 34 3.48 -4.13 -6.79
N PHE A 35 2.84 -3.64 -5.73
CA PHE A 35 2.33 -4.46 -4.63
C PHE A 35 1.01 -3.90 -4.11
N HIS A 36 0.20 -4.75 -3.49
CA HIS A 36 -1.08 -4.34 -2.92
C HIS A 36 -0.85 -3.53 -1.64
N ARG A 37 -1.42 -2.33 -1.56
CA ARG A 37 -1.36 -1.47 -0.37
C ARG A 37 -2.65 -1.54 0.41
N ILE A 38 -2.70 -2.44 1.40
CA ILE A 38 -3.88 -2.64 2.26
C ILE A 38 -4.26 -1.36 3.02
N GLY A 39 -3.29 -0.58 3.51
CA GLY A 39 -3.59 0.69 4.19
C GLY A 39 -4.30 1.70 3.27
N SER A 40 -3.91 1.77 2.00
CA SER A 40 -4.52 2.68 1.02
C SER A 40 -5.90 2.20 0.58
N SER A 41 -6.13 0.89 0.50
CA SER A 41 -7.46 0.35 0.14
C SER A 41 -8.46 0.51 1.29
N VAL A 42 -8.02 0.35 2.54
CA VAL A 42 -8.85 0.65 3.72
C VAL A 42 -9.22 2.13 3.76
N GLN A 43 -8.25 3.03 3.52
CA GLN A 43 -8.52 4.46 3.48
C GLN A 43 -9.51 4.82 2.36
N LEU A 44 -9.30 4.30 1.15
CA LEU A 44 -10.24 4.50 0.03
C LEU A 44 -11.65 4.01 0.38
N ARG A 45 -11.77 2.91 1.11
CA ARG A 45 -13.06 2.39 1.58
C ARG A 45 -13.68 3.29 2.66
N MET A 46 -12.90 3.83 3.59
CA MET A 46 -13.35 4.80 4.58
C MET A 46 -13.84 6.10 3.94
N ASP A 47 -13.24 6.50 2.83
CA ASP A 47 -13.64 7.65 2.02
C ASP A 47 -14.89 7.35 1.14
N GLY A 48 -15.48 6.15 1.26
CA GLY A 48 -16.67 5.74 0.50
C GLY A 48 -16.38 5.18 -0.90
N GLY A 49 -15.11 4.95 -1.24
CA GLY A 49 -14.69 4.34 -2.50
C GLY A 49 -14.99 2.84 -2.53
N THR A 50 -16.02 2.45 -3.29
CA THR A 50 -16.40 1.03 -3.49
C THR A 50 -16.05 0.50 -4.87
N HIS A 51 -15.69 1.39 -5.81
CA HIS A 51 -15.50 1.06 -7.21
C HIS A 51 -14.07 1.27 -7.70
N ARG A 52 -13.70 0.53 -8.77
CA ARG A 52 -12.42 0.68 -9.49
C ARG A 52 -12.16 2.11 -10.01
N ILE A 53 -13.20 2.94 -10.07
CA ILE A 53 -13.12 4.35 -10.47
C ILE A 53 -12.20 5.14 -9.53
N GLY A 54 -12.18 4.84 -8.22
CA GLY A 54 -11.28 5.52 -7.27
C GLY A 54 -9.80 5.23 -7.52
N ILE A 55 -9.50 4.01 -7.95
CA ILE A 55 -8.14 3.61 -8.33
C ILE A 55 -7.76 4.23 -9.69
N LEU A 56 -8.71 4.31 -10.62
CA LEU A 56 -8.50 4.93 -11.92
C LEU A 56 -8.26 6.45 -11.80
N SER A 57 -9.03 7.15 -10.96
CA SER A 57 -8.88 8.60 -10.76
C SER A 57 -7.54 8.95 -10.13
N SER A 58 -7.12 8.20 -9.10
CA SER A 58 -5.80 8.37 -8.47
C SER A 58 -4.65 8.07 -9.45
N SER A 59 -4.78 7.01 -10.26
CA SER A 59 -3.78 6.69 -11.30
C SER A 59 -3.69 7.77 -12.38
N CYS A 60 -4.83 8.29 -12.84
CA CYS A 60 -4.90 9.36 -13.83
C CYS A 60 -4.31 10.66 -13.28
N PHE A 61 -4.58 10.99 -12.02
CA PHE A 61 -4.00 12.14 -11.35
C PHE A 61 -2.47 12.06 -11.32
N VAL A 62 -1.90 10.93 -10.88
CA VAL A 62 -0.45 10.72 -10.87
C VAL A 62 0.13 10.78 -12.28
N ALA A 63 -0.54 10.18 -13.27
CA ALA A 63 -0.11 10.24 -14.67
C ALA A 63 -0.08 11.68 -15.20
N ALA A 64 -1.12 12.48 -14.93
CA ALA A 64 -1.17 13.88 -15.34
C ALA A 64 -0.02 14.71 -14.75
N PHE A 65 0.32 14.49 -13.47
CA PHE A 65 1.48 15.14 -12.84
C PHE A 65 2.81 14.68 -13.43
N PHE A 66 2.93 13.40 -13.76
CA PHE A 66 4.12 12.85 -14.40
C PHE A 66 4.36 13.47 -15.79
N PHE A 67 3.31 13.56 -16.62
CA PHE A 67 3.41 14.18 -17.95
C PHE A 67 3.56 15.70 -17.91
N SER A 68 3.08 16.36 -16.85
CA SER A 68 3.27 17.81 -16.64
C SER A 68 4.75 18.20 -16.45
N GLY A 69 5.60 17.26 -16.03
CA GLY A 69 7.04 17.52 -15.84
C GLY A 69 7.36 18.47 -14.68
N ALA A 70 6.41 18.72 -13.79
CA ALA A 70 6.58 19.62 -12.65
C ALA A 70 7.68 19.10 -11.71
N PRO A 71 8.68 19.92 -11.32
CA PRO A 71 9.78 19.50 -10.43
C PRO A 71 9.32 19.45 -8.96
N LEU A 72 8.35 18.59 -8.65
CA LEU A 72 7.81 18.40 -7.29
C LEU A 72 8.90 18.00 -6.28
N GLY A 73 9.91 17.25 -6.74
CA GLY A 73 11.03 16.82 -5.90
C GLY A 73 11.92 17.97 -5.39
N HIS A 74 11.88 19.16 -6.01
CA HIS A 74 12.59 20.33 -5.49
C HIS A 74 11.80 20.99 -4.35
N PHE A 75 10.48 21.06 -4.48
CA PHE A 75 9.62 21.70 -3.49
C PHE A 75 9.50 20.90 -2.20
N ILE A 76 9.58 19.57 -2.28
CA ILE A 76 9.40 18.69 -1.11
C ILE A 76 10.74 18.48 -0.40
N PRO A 77 10.89 18.92 0.87
CA PRO A 77 12.13 18.74 1.60
C PRO A 77 12.41 17.26 1.90
N LYS A 78 13.67 16.83 1.79
CA LYS A 78 14.06 15.43 2.07
C LYS A 78 13.73 14.96 3.48
N TRP A 79 13.77 15.85 4.47
CA TRP A 79 13.41 15.53 5.85
C TRP A 79 11.92 15.19 6.02
N PHE A 80 11.05 15.74 5.15
CA PHE A 80 9.63 15.41 5.16
C PHE A 80 9.39 13.95 4.75
N LEU A 81 10.10 13.46 3.73
CA LEU A 81 10.08 12.04 3.36
C LEU A 81 10.60 11.18 4.52
N GLY A 82 11.66 11.60 5.20
CA GLY A 82 12.16 10.93 6.40
C GLY A 82 11.09 10.81 7.49
N GLY A 83 10.29 11.86 7.72
CA GLY A 83 9.15 11.85 8.63
C GLY A 83 8.05 10.87 8.20
N LEU A 84 7.73 10.78 6.90
CA LEU A 84 6.77 9.80 6.37
C LEU A 84 7.24 8.36 6.61
N PHE A 85 8.52 8.09 6.38
CA PHE A 85 9.11 6.77 6.67
C PHE A 85 9.13 6.48 8.17
N MET A 86 9.48 7.47 9.00
CA MET A 86 9.45 7.33 10.46
C MET A 86 8.04 7.03 10.98
N SER A 87 7.02 7.71 10.46
CA SER A 87 5.62 7.47 10.81
C SER A 87 5.19 6.04 10.47
N SER A 88 5.60 5.53 9.31
CA SER A 88 5.34 4.15 8.90
C SER A 88 6.05 3.14 9.83
N GLY A 89 7.32 3.40 10.18
CA GLY A 89 8.07 2.58 11.13
C GLY A 89 7.46 2.56 12.54
N LEU A 90 7.03 3.72 13.04
CA LEU A 90 6.33 3.82 14.33
C LEU A 90 5.01 3.05 14.32
N SER A 91 4.28 3.04 13.20
CA SER A 91 3.04 2.26 13.06
C SER A 91 3.30 0.76 13.16
N PHE A 92 4.40 0.27 12.56
CA PHE A 92 4.81 -1.13 12.71
C PHE A 92 5.25 -1.45 14.14
N LEU A 93 5.99 -0.54 14.78
CA LEU A 93 6.41 -0.71 16.17
C LEU A 93 5.22 -0.75 17.14
N GLU A 94 4.23 0.12 16.95
CA GLU A 94 3.00 0.13 17.73
C GLU A 94 2.22 -1.19 17.56
N GLY A 95 2.14 -1.70 16.33
CA GLY A 95 1.56 -3.01 16.04
C GLY A 95 2.28 -4.13 16.77
N ALA A 96 3.61 -4.15 16.74
CA ALA A 96 4.43 -5.14 17.44
C ALA A 96 4.24 -5.06 18.96
N LEU A 97 4.21 -3.85 19.54
CA LEU A 97 4.01 -3.64 20.98
C LEU A 97 2.62 -4.09 21.44
N LYS A 98 1.56 -3.77 20.69
CA LYS A 98 0.20 -4.24 21.02
C LYS A 98 0.07 -5.75 20.92
N SER A 99 0.81 -6.38 20.01
CA SER A 99 0.86 -7.83 19.84
C SER A 99 1.41 -8.58 21.08
N TYR A 100 2.12 -7.88 21.98
CA TYR A 100 2.73 -8.47 23.18
C TYR A 100 1.73 -9.19 24.10
N HIS A 101 0.53 -8.65 24.28
CA HIS A 101 -0.49 -9.25 25.16
C HIS A 101 -1.39 -10.27 24.45
N SER A 102 -1.40 -10.29 23.12
CA SER A 102 -2.33 -11.13 22.35
C SER A 102 -1.70 -12.43 21.84
N LEU A 103 -0.38 -12.54 21.79
CA LEU A 103 0.29 -13.68 21.15
C LEU A 103 1.09 -14.56 22.14
N PRO A 104 1.18 -15.87 21.88
CA PRO A 104 2.13 -16.75 22.56
C PRO A 104 3.57 -16.23 22.43
N PRO A 105 4.43 -16.42 23.46
CA PRO A 105 5.75 -15.81 23.53
C PRO A 105 6.68 -16.19 22.36
N ALA A 106 6.53 -17.38 21.78
CA ALA A 106 7.30 -17.80 20.60
C ALA A 106 6.91 -17.03 19.32
N GLN A 107 5.63 -16.72 19.12
CA GLN A 107 5.17 -15.95 17.96
C GLN A 107 5.49 -14.46 18.11
N TYR A 108 5.46 -13.97 19.35
CA TYR A 108 5.90 -12.61 19.68
C TYR A 108 7.39 -12.41 19.35
N ALA A 109 8.26 -13.35 19.71
CA ALA A 109 9.69 -13.27 19.41
C ALA A 109 9.97 -13.15 17.90
N VAL A 110 9.24 -13.92 17.06
CA VAL A 110 9.34 -13.84 15.60
C VAL A 110 8.85 -12.47 15.09
N THR A 111 7.75 -11.96 15.63
CA THR A 111 7.20 -10.66 15.24
C THR A 111 8.18 -9.52 15.53
N VAL A 112 8.78 -9.53 16.72
CA VAL A 112 9.78 -8.53 17.13
C VAL A 112 11.04 -8.62 16.26
N PHE A 113 11.52 -9.84 15.98
CA PHE A 113 12.67 -10.06 15.11
C PHE A 113 12.44 -9.59 13.66
N CYS A 114 11.22 -9.74 13.13
CA CYS A 114 10.91 -9.27 11.78
C CYS A 114 10.78 -7.74 11.68
N VAL A 115 10.48 -7.05 12.79
CA VAL A 115 10.26 -5.60 12.83
C VAL A 115 11.54 -4.82 13.17
N LEU A 116 12.48 -5.43 13.91
CA LEU A 116 13.80 -4.88 14.27
C LEU A 116 14.86 -5.16 13.19
#